data_AF-A0A382YJG5-F1
#
_entry.id   AF-A0A382YJG5-F1
#
_cell.length_a   1.000
_cell.length_b   1.000
_cell.length_c   1.000
_cell.angle_alpha   90.00
_cell.angle_beta   90.00
_cell.angle_gamma   90.00
#
_symmetry.space_group_name_H-M   'P 1'
#
loop_
_entity.id
_entity.type
_entity.pdbx_description
1 polymer ?
#
loop_
_entity_poly.entity_id
_entity_poly.type
_entity_poly.pdbx_seq_one_letter_code
_entity_poly.pdbx_strand_id
1 'polypeptide(L)' 'MTTDETVFTFVDLFAGIGGFRFGLEKVGGKCVFSNEWDHFALDTYNNWHGEEL' A
#
# COMPACT_ATOMS: atom_id res chain seq x y z
N MET A 1 -17.74 -18.00 6.14
CA MET A 1 -17.46 -17.03 5.06
C MET A 1 -17.45 -15.66 5.71
N THR A 2 -16.28 -15.17 6.10
CA THR A 2 -16.14 -13.77 6.56
C THR A 2 -15.81 -12.97 5.32
N THR A 3 -16.72 -12.09 4.88
CA THR A 3 -16.32 -11.01 3.97
C THR A 3 -15.25 -10.21 4.70
N ASP A 4 -14.08 -10.08 4.09
CA ASP A 4 -13.06 -9.15 4.54
C ASP A 4 -13.61 -7.74 4.29
N GLU A 5 -14.41 -7.24 5.23
CA GLU A 5 -15.05 -5.93 5.15
C GLU A 5 -13.96 -4.88 5.33
N THR A 6 -13.38 -4.44 4.21
CA THR A 6 -12.48 -3.29 4.17
C THR A 6 -13.19 -2.09 4.81
N VAL A 7 -12.66 -1.58 5.91
CA VAL A 7 -13.28 -0.52 6.73
C VAL A 7 -13.24 0.82 6.01
N PHE A 8 -12.18 1.05 5.24
CA PHE A 8 -12.00 2.25 4.42
C PHE A 8 -11.04 1.96 3.26
N THR A 9 -11.05 2.83 2.25
CA THR A 9 -10.06 2.83 1.17
C THR A 9 -9.17 4.06 1.27
N PHE A 10 -7.94 3.96 0.75
CA PHE A 10 -7.03 5.09 0.71
C PHE A 10 -6.13 5.06 -0.54
N VAL A 11 -5.50 6.19 -0.78
CA VAL A 11 -4.48 6.41 -1.79
C VAL A 11 -3.17 6.78 -1.11
N ASP A 12 -2.07 6.15 -1.48
CA ASP A 12 -0.74 6.38 -0.92
C ASP A 12 0.13 7.19 -1.89
N LEU A 13 0.09 8.52 -1.76
CA LEU A 13 0.92 9.43 -2.56
C LEU A 13 2.25 9.66 -1.83
N PHE A 14 3.36 9.61 -2.56
CA PHE A 14 4.71 9.61 -1.98
C PHE A 14 4.94 8.36 -1.12
N ALA A 15 4.60 7.19 -1.68
CA ALA A 15 4.49 5.94 -0.95
C ALA A 15 5.81 5.46 -0.34
N GLY A 16 6.95 5.92 -0.86
CA GLY A 16 8.28 5.47 -0.47
C GLY A 16 8.35 3.96 -0.55
N ILE A 17 8.74 3.32 0.57
CA ILE A 17 8.81 1.86 0.68
C ILE A 17 7.55 1.20 1.28
N GLY A 18 6.46 1.96 1.49
CA GLY A 18 5.15 1.40 1.88
C GLY A 18 4.82 1.35 3.37
N GLY A 19 5.56 2.09 4.20
CA GLY A 19 5.30 2.13 5.65
C GLY A 19 3.92 2.68 6.03
N PHE A 20 3.42 3.67 5.29
CA PHE A 20 2.09 4.25 5.51
C PHE A 20 0.98 3.24 5.18
N ARG A 21 1.06 2.63 3.99
CA ARG A 21 0.19 1.52 3.58
C ARG A 21 0.13 0.41 4.63
N PHE A 22 1.29 -0.07 5.09
CA PHE A 22 1.34 -1.16 6.08
C PHE A 22 0.61 -0.84 7.39
N GLY A 23 0.68 0.42 7.84
CA GLY A 23 -0.06 0.88 9.02
C GLY A 23 -1.57 0.88 8.80
N LEU A 24 -2.02 1.36 7.65
CA LEU A 24 -3.45 1.45 7.33
C LEU A 24 -4.10 0.10 7.05
N GLU A 25 -3.40 -0.80 6.37
CA GLU A 25 -3.87 -2.17 6.13
C GLU A 25 -4.11 -2.93 7.44
N LYS A 26 -3.26 -2.73 8.46
CA LYS A 26 -3.45 -3.33 9.80
C LYS A 26 -4.71 -2.89 10.52
N VAL A 27 -5.27 -1.73 10.18
CA VAL A 27 -6.51 -1.22 10.78
C VAL A 27 -7.73 -1.35 9.85
N GLY A 28 -7.62 -2.21 8.83
CA GLY A 28 -8.71 -2.53 7.91
C GLY A 28 -8.81 -1.61 6.69
N GLY A 29 -7.79 -0.81 6.41
CA GLY A 29 -7.70 0.00 5.20
C GLY A 29 -7.31 -0.82 3.98
N LYS A 30 -7.88 -0.50 2.81
CA LYS A 30 -7.44 -1.04 1.52
C LYS A 30 -6.77 0.04 0.68
N CYS A 31 -5.51 -0.14 0.33
CA CYS A 31 -4.85 0.71 -0.66
C CYS A 31 -5.44 0.42 -2.04
N VAL A 32 -5.90 1.46 -2.75
CA VAL A 32 -6.46 1.32 -4.10
C VAL A 32 -5.62 1.98 -5.19
N PHE A 33 -4.63 2.78 -4.78
CA PHE A 33 -3.64 3.40 -5.67
C PHE A 33 -2.45 3.85 -4.82
N SER A 34 -1.23 3.70 -5.35
CA SER A 34 -0.05 4.36 -4.78
C SER A 34 0.77 5.02 -5.87
N ASN A 35 1.54 6.05 -5.50
CA ASN A 35 2.45 6.72 -6.42
C ASN A 35 3.80 6.95 -5.73
N GLU A 36 4.85 6.52 -6.42
CA GLU A 36 6.24 6.72 -6.02
C GLU A 36 7.07 6.97 -7.28
N TRP A 37 7.99 7.93 -7.20
CA TRP A 37 8.82 8.35 -8.33
C TRP A 37 10.27 7.87 -8.20
N ASP A 38 10.72 7.56 -6.98
CA ASP A 38 12.08 7.08 -6.74
C ASP A 38 12.18 5.59 -7.09
N HIS A 39 13.07 5.27 -8.02
CA HIS A 39 13.24 3.91 -8.52
C HIS A 39 13.69 2.93 -7.42
N PHE A 40 14.52 3.36 -6.46
CA PHE A 40 14.99 2.47 -5.40
C PHE A 40 13.90 2.18 -4.36
N ALA A 41 13.04 3.18 -4.11
CA ALA A 41 11.85 3.00 -3.30
C ALA A 41 10.85 2.05 -3.95
N LEU A 42 10.60 2.20 -5.27
CA LEU A 42 9.75 1.29 -6.06
C LEU A 42 10.24 -0.16 -5.99
N ASP A 43 11.54 -0.41 -6.20
CA ASP A 43 12.11 -1.77 -6.11
C ASP A 43 11.85 -2.41 -4.74
N THR A 44 12.02 -1.63 -3.67
CA THR A 44 11.79 -2.10 -2.29
C THR A 44 10.30 -2.34 -2.04
N TYR A 45 9.44 -1.41 -2.45
CA TYR A 45 8.00 -1.49 -2.28
C TYR A 45 7.43 -2.71 -2.99
N ASN A 46 7.77 -2.88 -4.27
CA ASN A 46 7.28 -3.98 -5.11
C ASN A 46 7.73 -5.34 -4.55
N ASN A 47 8.97 -5.43 -4.03
CA ASN A 47 9.48 -6.65 -3.41
C ASN A 47 8.77 -7.01 -2.09
N TRP A 48 8.32 -6.02 -1.31
CA TRP A 48 7.64 -6.24 -0.03
C TRP A 48 6.14 -6.49 -0.18
N HIS A 49 5.48 -5.77 -1.07
CA HIS A 49 4.02 -5.78 -1.22
C HIS A 49 3.53 -6.66 -2.37
N GLY A 50 4.41 -7.10 -3.28
CA GLY A 50 4.05 -7.99 -4.40
C GLY A 50 3.11 -7.35 -5.44
N GLU A 51 2.96 -6.04 -5.39
CA GLU A 51 2.19 -5.23 -6.33
C GLU A 51 3.13 -4.31 -7.08
N GLU A 52 2.98 -4.24 -8.40
CA GLU A 52 3.72 -3.30 -9.24
C GLU A 52 3.04 -1.93 -9.14
N LEU A 53 3.72 -0.96 -8.53
CA LEU A 53 3.31 0.45 -8.47
C LEU A 53 3.41 1.18 -9.81
#